data_AF-A0A8J4WRT8-F1
#
_entry.id   AF-A0A8J4WRT8-F1
#
_cell.length_a   1.000
_cell.length_b   1.000
_cell.length_c   1.000
_cell.angle_alpha   90.00
_cell.angle_beta   90.00
_cell.angle_gamma   90.00
#
_symmetry.space_group_name_H-M   'P 1'
#
loop_
_entity.id
_entity.type
_entity.pdbx_description
1 polymer ?
#
loop_
_entity_poly.entity_id
_entity_poly.type
_entity_poly.pdbx_seq_one_letter_code
_entity_poly.pdbx_strand_id
1 'polypeptide(L)'
;VFAKKSCWNVTYSTQTICSLIGSSVDIHSYYTFPDNYKVTKVLWFIKAQADGEPVDVREDEEYQGRVQYTQSSQNNCSLRITNLTERDAQTYRFRVFTDGGNYTSQPGVSLSVT
;
A
#
# COMPACT_ATOMS: atom_id res chain seq x y z
N VAL A 1 -33.96 5.47 -5.00
CA VAL A 1 -32.99 6.08 -4.06
C VAL A 1 -31.60 5.62 -4.46
N PHE A 2 -30.85 6.42 -5.20
CA PHE A 2 -29.48 6.06 -5.58
C PHE A 2 -28.60 6.23 -4.34
N ALA A 3 -28.15 5.12 -3.76
CA ALA A 3 -27.22 5.14 -2.65
C ALA A 3 -25.92 5.81 -3.13
N LYS A 4 -25.60 6.98 -2.58
CA LYS A 4 -24.34 7.70 -2.78
C LYS A 4 -23.21 6.92 -2.07
N LYS A 5 -22.89 5.72 -2.57
CA LYS A 5 -21.77 4.91 -2.09
C LYS A 5 -20.49 5.44 -2.72
N SER A 6 -19.76 6.22 -1.93
CA SER A 6 -18.30 6.20 -1.79
C SER A 6 -17.45 6.30 -3.07
N CYS A 7 -17.00 7.52 -3.42
CA CYS A 7 -15.92 7.76 -4.42
C CYS A 7 -14.54 7.22 -3.98
N TRP A 8 -14.46 6.54 -2.83
CA TRP A 8 -13.25 5.92 -2.33
C TRP A 8 -12.96 4.62 -3.05
N ASN A 9 -11.75 4.50 -3.60
CA ASN A 9 -11.25 3.27 -4.18
C ASN A 9 -9.73 3.21 -4.09
N VAL A 10 -9.18 2.01 -3.96
CA VAL A 10 -7.75 1.74 -4.15
C VAL A 10 -7.64 0.56 -5.10
N THR A 11 -6.92 0.74 -6.20
CA THR A 11 -6.64 -0.31 -7.18
C THR A 11 -5.14 -0.56 -7.28
N TYR A 12 -4.82 -1.80 -7.62
CA TYR A 12 -3.46 -2.25 -7.86
C TYR A 12 -3.29 -2.65 -9.31
N SER A 13 -2.08 -2.49 -9.85
CA SER A 13 -1.75 -3.04 -11.17
C SER A 13 -1.87 -4.56 -11.20
N THR A 14 -1.46 -5.20 -10.11
CA THR A 14 -1.38 -6.65 -9.95
C THR A 14 -1.68 -7.02 -8.50
N GLN A 15 -2.42 -8.11 -8.29
CA GLN A 15 -2.75 -8.62 -6.95
C GLN A 15 -1.78 -9.70 -6.48
N THR A 16 -1.07 -10.34 -7.40
CA THR A 16 -0.05 -11.35 -7.11
C THR A 16 1.19 -11.02 -7.92
N ILE A 17 2.35 -11.01 -7.25
CA ILE A 17 3.65 -10.73 -7.86
C ILE A 17 4.61 -11.84 -7.45
N CYS A 18 5.40 -12.33 -8.39
CA CYS A 18 6.53 -13.21 -8.12
C CYS A 18 7.82 -12.47 -8.45
N SER A 19 8.84 -12.59 -7.60
CA SER A 19 10.13 -11.94 -7.77
C SER A 19 11.26 -12.81 -7.24
N LEU A 20 12.48 -12.55 -7.70
CA LEU A 20 13.66 -13.32 -7.33
C LEU A 20 14.30 -12.78 -6.05
N ILE A 21 14.92 -13.66 -5.26
CA ILE A 21 15.77 -13.23 -4.14
C ILE A 21 16.87 -12.27 -4.65
N GLY A 22 17.11 -11.20 -3.90
CA GLY A 22 18.08 -10.14 -4.21
C GLY A 22 17.59 -9.12 -5.26
N SER A 23 16.44 -9.34 -5.90
CA SER A 23 15.88 -8.40 -6.88
C SER A 23 15.12 -7.24 -6.21
N SER A 24 14.41 -6.44 -7.02
CA SER A 24 13.52 -5.40 -6.55
C SER A 24 12.12 -5.60 -7.12
N VAL A 25 11.11 -5.12 -6.39
CA VAL A 25 9.71 -5.11 -6.83
C VAL A 25 9.12 -3.71 -6.67
N ASP A 26 8.28 -3.33 -7.64
CA ASP A 26 7.48 -2.11 -7.58
C ASP A 26 5.98 -2.50 -7.56
N ILE A 27 5.34 -2.30 -6.41
CA ILE A 27 3.90 -2.55 -6.21
C ILE A 27 3.14 -1.26 -6.50
N HIS A 28 2.51 -1.20 -7.67
CA HIS A 28 1.82 0.00 -8.11
C HIS A 28 0.42 0.10 -7.52
N SER A 29 0.10 1.24 -6.90
CA SER A 29 -1.23 1.54 -6.40
C SER A 29 -1.76 2.86 -6.95
N TYR A 30 -3.07 2.90 -7.16
CA TYR A 30 -3.83 4.07 -7.57
C TYR A 30 -5.03 4.20 -6.65
N TYR A 31 -5.36 5.42 -6.25
CA TYR A 31 -6.46 5.63 -5.32
C TYR A 31 -7.29 6.85 -5.68
N THR A 32 -8.59 6.75 -5.44
CA THR A 32 -9.55 7.84 -5.58
C THR A 32 -10.20 8.11 -4.24
N PHE A 33 -10.51 9.36 -3.99
CA PHE A 33 -11.22 9.84 -2.80
C PHE A 33 -12.09 11.03 -3.22
N PRO A 34 -13.14 11.37 -2.44
CA PRO A 34 -13.99 12.52 -2.75
C PRO A 34 -13.19 13.83 -2.83
N ASP A 35 -13.44 14.64 -3.87
CA ASP A 35 -12.70 15.88 -4.16
C ASP A 35 -12.75 16.93 -3.04
N ASN A 36 -13.70 16.82 -2.12
CA ASN A 36 -13.87 17.73 -0.99
C ASN A 36 -12.94 17.41 0.19
N TYR A 37 -12.08 16.40 0.07
CA TYR A 37 -11.13 15.99 1.09
C TYR A 37 -9.68 16.14 0.61
N LYS A 38 -8.75 16.23 1.55
CA LYS A 38 -7.31 16.29 1.28
C LYS A 38 -6.61 15.09 1.89
N VAL A 39 -5.72 14.47 1.13
CA VAL A 39 -4.84 13.40 1.64
C VAL A 39 -3.92 13.97 2.70
N THR A 40 -3.94 13.37 3.88
CA THR A 40 -3.11 13.77 5.03
C THR A 40 -1.97 12.80 5.26
N LYS A 41 -2.19 11.50 5.03
CA LYS A 41 -1.21 10.43 5.23
C LYS A 41 -1.51 9.27 4.29
N VAL A 42 -0.47 8.60 3.82
CA VAL A 42 -0.56 7.32 3.13
C VAL A 42 0.47 6.38 3.73
N LEU A 43 0.13 5.10 3.83
CA LEU A 43 1.07 4.09 4.28
C LEU A 43 0.76 2.73 3.65
N TRP A 44 1.80 1.93 3.53
CA TRP A 44 1.77 0.51 3.24
C TRP A 44 2.03 -0.28 4.51
N PHE A 45 1.37 -1.41 4.67
CA PHE A 45 1.47 -2.26 5.86
C PHE A 45 1.21 -3.73 5.53
N ILE A 46 1.71 -4.65 6.37
CA ILE A 46 1.52 -6.10 6.22
C ILE A 46 0.49 -6.60 7.24
N LYS A 47 0.65 -6.21 8.51
CA LYS A 47 -0.20 -6.61 9.63
C LYS A 47 -1.16 -5.49 10.01
N ALA A 48 -2.46 -5.78 9.99
CA ALA A 48 -3.45 -4.90 10.61
C ALA A 48 -3.38 -5.07 12.14
N GLN A 49 -3.37 -3.97 12.88
CA GLN A 49 -3.55 -4.03 14.34
C GLN A 49 -5.04 -4.14 14.65
N ALA A 50 -5.41 -4.95 15.65
CA ALA A 50 -6.82 -5.18 16.01
C ALA A 50 -7.53 -3.88 16.41
N ASP A 51 -6.84 -2.98 17.12
CA ASP A 51 -7.40 -1.74 17.68
C ASP A 51 -6.52 -0.50 17.43
N GLY A 52 -5.58 -0.57 16.47
CA GLY A 52 -4.55 0.45 16.25
C GLY A 52 -4.37 0.87 14.79
N GLU A 53 -3.64 1.98 14.58
CA GLU A 53 -3.14 2.29 13.24
C GLU A 53 -2.16 1.20 12.78
N PRO A 54 -2.27 0.73 11.53
CA PRO A 54 -1.28 -0.18 10.97
C PRO A 54 0.11 0.47 10.99
N VAL A 55 1.13 -0.34 11.27
CA VAL A 55 2.53 0.09 11.23
C VAL A 55 2.95 0.24 9.77
N ASP A 56 3.55 1.38 9.43
CA ASP A 56 4.11 1.61 8.10
C ASP A 56 5.30 0.66 7.89
N VAL A 57 5.37 -0.01 6.75
CA VAL A 57 6.52 -0.88 6.38
C VAL A 57 7.85 -0.10 6.47
N ARG A 58 7.86 1.21 6.25
CA ARG A 58 9.06 2.05 6.41
C ARG A 58 9.57 2.16 7.84
N GLU A 59 8.72 1.93 8.83
CA GLU A 59 9.08 1.97 10.26
C GLU A 59 9.62 0.62 10.75
N ASP A 60 9.48 -0.44 9.96
CA ASP A 60 10.00 -1.77 10.28
C ASP A 60 11.51 -1.84 10.02
N GLU A 61 12.27 -2.22 11.05
CA GLU A 61 13.73 -2.36 11.00
C GLU A 61 14.19 -3.32 9.88
N GLU A 62 13.41 -4.36 9.57
CA GLU A 62 13.75 -5.31 8.50
C GLU A 62 13.71 -4.66 7.10
N TYR A 63 12.96 -3.57 6.95
CA TYR A 63 12.75 -2.85 5.69
C TYR A 63 13.54 -1.54 5.59
N GLN A 64 14.27 -1.15 6.64
CA GLN A 64 15.09 0.05 6.64
C GLN A 64 16.12 0.04 5.51
N GLY A 65 16.17 1.15 4.78
CA GLY A 65 17.07 1.31 3.61
C GLY A 65 16.66 0.51 2.37
N ARG A 66 15.66 -0.38 2.45
CA ARG A 66 15.18 -1.19 1.32
C ARG A 66 13.86 -0.70 0.73
N VAL A 67 13.10 0.09 1.48
CA VAL A 67 11.76 0.54 1.09
C VAL A 67 11.70 2.00 0.70
N GLN A 68 11.03 2.28 -0.42
CA GLN A 68 10.80 3.62 -0.93
C GLN A 68 9.36 3.75 -1.43
N TYR A 69 8.77 4.93 -1.24
CA TYR A 69 7.47 5.25 -1.83
C TYR A 69 7.69 6.05 -3.10
N THR A 70 7.11 5.57 -4.19
CA THR A 70 7.17 6.24 -5.49
C THR A 70 5.82 6.89 -5.75
N GLN A 71 5.78 8.22 -5.70
CA GLN A 71 4.60 9.01 -6.06
C GLN A 71 4.83 9.66 -7.42
N SER A 72 4.21 9.11 -8.45
CA SER A 72 4.28 9.65 -9.82
C SER A 72 3.20 10.69 -10.12
N SER A 73 2.12 10.72 -9.32
CA SER A 73 1.01 11.67 -9.43
C SER A 73 0.27 11.80 -8.10
N GLN A 74 -0.66 12.76 -8.02
CA GLN A 74 -1.46 13.03 -6.81
C GLN A 74 -2.26 11.81 -6.31
N ASN A 75 -2.54 10.85 -7.19
CA ASN A 75 -3.40 9.69 -6.92
C ASN A 75 -2.65 8.36 -7.05
N ASN A 76 -1.32 8.37 -7.08
CA ASN A 76 -0.48 7.18 -7.14
C ASN A 76 0.49 7.18 -5.95
N CYS A 77 0.56 6.04 -5.24
CA CYS A 77 1.58 5.81 -4.24
C CYS A 77 2.06 4.36 -4.31
N SER A 78 3.08 4.13 -5.11
CA SER A 78 3.63 2.80 -5.32
C SER A 78 4.68 2.46 -4.25
N LEU A 79 4.74 1.19 -3.84
CA LEU A 79 5.73 0.68 -2.89
C LEU A 79 6.86 0.01 -3.65
N ARG A 80 8.10 0.48 -3.48
CA ARG A 80 9.29 -0.19 -3.98
C ARG A 80 10.02 -0.87 -2.83
N ILE A 81 10.37 -2.14 -3.02
CA ILE A 81 11.21 -2.91 -2.10
C ILE A 81 12.41 -3.44 -2.87
N THR A 82 13.62 -3.18 -2.37
CA THR A 82 14.88 -3.63 -2.98
C THR A 82 15.55 -4.71 -2.16
N ASN A 83 16.41 -5.51 -2.78
CA ASN A 83 17.14 -6.60 -2.14
C ASN A 83 16.18 -7.55 -1.40
N LEU A 84 15.27 -8.15 -2.18
CA LEU A 84 14.24 -9.03 -1.67
C LEU A 84 14.81 -10.28 -1.00
N THR A 85 14.15 -10.72 0.06
CA THR A 85 14.44 -11.93 0.81
C THR A 85 13.20 -12.80 0.89
N GLU A 86 13.34 -14.07 1.25
CA GLU A 86 12.19 -14.97 1.44
C GLU A 86 11.18 -14.42 2.46
N ARG A 87 11.61 -13.61 3.43
CA ARG A 87 10.75 -13.01 4.46
C ARG A 87 9.87 -11.88 3.92
N ASP A 88 10.26 -11.28 2.80
CA ASP A 88 9.45 -10.26 2.14
C ASP A 88 8.23 -10.86 1.44
N ALA A 89 8.13 -12.20 1.32
CA ALA A 89 6.98 -12.91 0.77
C ALA A 89 5.75 -12.78 1.68
N GLN A 90 5.01 -11.70 1.50
CA GLN A 90 3.91 -11.26 2.36
C GLN A 90 2.77 -10.67 1.53
N THR A 91 1.64 -10.38 2.18
CA THR A 91 0.56 -9.57 1.59
C THR A 91 0.67 -8.13 2.06
N TYR A 92 0.96 -7.22 1.14
CA TYR A 92 1.05 -5.78 1.37
C TYR A 92 -0.29 -5.11 1.13
N ARG A 93 -0.70 -4.22 2.03
CA ARG A 93 -1.93 -3.45 1.94
C ARG A 93 -1.61 -1.97 2.00
N PHE A 94 -2.46 -1.18 1.36
CA PHE A 94 -2.35 0.26 1.30
C PHE A 94 -3.48 0.92 2.08
N ARG A 95 -3.16 1.96 2.84
CA ARG A 95 -4.14 2.79 3.53
C ARG A 95 -3.91 4.25 3.18
N VAL A 96 -4.98 4.92 2.78
CA VAL A 96 -5.04 6.37 2.59
C VAL A 96 -5.85 6.99 3.71
N PHE A 97 -5.33 8.09 4.25
CA PHE A 97 -5.98 8.94 5.23
C PHE A 97 -6.23 10.30 4.61
N THR A 98 -7.41 10.83 4.90
CA THR A 98 -7.80 12.19 4.57
C THR A 98 -8.34 12.89 5.81
N ASP A 99 -8.56 14.19 5.71
CA ASP A 99 -9.34 14.97 6.67
C ASP A 99 -10.82 14.53 6.81
N GLY A 100 -11.34 13.73 5.87
CA GLY A 100 -12.70 13.19 5.87
C GLY A 100 -12.87 11.74 6.34
N GLY A 101 -11.77 11.05 6.66
CA GLY A 101 -11.77 9.63 6.97
C GLY A 101 -10.61 8.88 6.30
N ASN A 102 -10.65 7.55 6.36
CA ASN A 102 -9.61 6.70 5.79
C ASN A 102 -10.22 5.54 5.00
N TYR A 103 -9.41 4.99 4.10
CA TYR A 103 -9.77 3.82 3.30
C TYR A 103 -8.59 2.87 3.21
N THR A 104 -8.87 1.59 3.47
CA THR A 104 -7.90 0.51 3.40
C THR A 104 -8.22 -0.37 2.20
N SER A 105 -7.22 -0.62 1.37
CA SER A 105 -7.30 -1.56 0.26
C SER A 105 -7.63 -2.98 0.74
N GLN A 106 -8.50 -3.68 0.02
CA GLN A 106 -8.73 -5.12 0.20
C GLN A 106 -8.77 -5.80 -1.17
N PRO A 107 -8.18 -7.00 -1.35
CA PRO A 107 -7.51 -7.83 -0.34
C PRO A 107 -6.06 -7.43 -0.01
N GLY A 108 -5.43 -6.61 -0.85
CA GLY A 108 -3.98 -6.30 -0.83
C GLY A 108 -3.25 -6.88 -2.05
N VAL A 109 -1.92 -6.85 -2.04
CA VAL A 109 -1.05 -7.46 -3.05
C VAL A 109 -0.16 -8.51 -2.39
N SER A 110 -0.22 -9.74 -2.87
CA SER A 110 0.62 -10.85 -2.40
C SER A 110 1.91 -10.94 -3.19
N LEU A 111 3.04 -10.90 -2.49
CA LEU A 111 4.37 -11.10 -3.06
C LEU A 111 4.86 -12.50 -2.72
N SER A 112 5.34 -13.24 -3.71
CA SER A 112 6.15 -14.44 -3.53
C SER A 112 7.59 -14.16 -3.94
N VAL A 113 8.55 -14.70 -3.18
CA VAL A 113 9.98 -14.56 -3.45
C VAL A 113 10.57 -15.96 -3.60
N THR A 114 11.28 -16.23 -4.69
CA THR A 114 11.85 -17.54 -5.05
C THR A 114 13.26 -17.45 -5.62
#